data_AF-A0A915MGS9-F1
#
_entry.id   AF-A0A915MGS9-F1
#
_cell.length_a   1.000
_cell.length_b   1.000
_cell.length_c   1.000
_cell.angle_alpha   90.00
_cell.angle_beta   90.00
_cell.angle_gamma   90.00
#
_symmetry.space_group_name_H-M   'P 1'
#
loop_
_entity.id
_entity.type
_entity.pdbx_description
1 polymer ?
#
loop_
_entity_poly.entity_id
_entity_poly.type
_entity_poly.pdbx_seq_one_letter_code
_entity_poly.pdbx_strand_id
1 'polypeptide(L)'
;MELKKCANHPYLFPKASIEAPKRPTGAYEGEALIKNSGKFVLLQKMLKRLKEQGHRVLIFSQMTKMLDILEDMMDFLGYKYERIDG
;
A
#
# COMPACT_ATOMS: atom_id res chain seq x y z
N MET A 1 5.25 6.54 18.68
CA MET A 1 5.45 6.00 17.31
C MET A 1 4.17 5.44 16.70
N GLU A 2 3.24 4.90 17.50
CA GLU A 2 1.98 4.31 17.01
C GLU A 2 1.09 5.25 16.19
N LEU A 3 1.01 6.54 16.55
CA LEU A 3 0.24 7.50 15.75
C LEU A 3 0.79 7.66 14.32
N LYS A 4 2.11 7.51 14.12
CA LYS A 4 2.70 7.51 12.76
C LYS A 4 2.28 6.26 11.99
N LYS A 5 2.22 5.09 12.63
CA LYS A 5 1.70 3.86 12.00
C LYS A 5 0.24 4.03 11.60
N CYS A 6 -0.59 4.53 12.51
CA CYS A 6 -2.00 4.83 12.25
C CYS A 6 -2.19 5.79 11.08
N ALA A 7 -1.40 6.86 11.04
CA ALA A 7 -1.42 7.83 9.93
C ALA A 7 -0.92 7.26 8.59
N ASN A 8 -0.21 6.12 8.58
CA ASN A 8 0.27 5.47 7.37
C ASN A 8 -0.74 4.44 6.86
N HIS A 9 -1.03 3.42 7.67
CA HIS A 9 -1.98 2.37 7.32
C HIS A 9 -2.44 1.59 8.56
N PRO A 10 -3.74 1.28 8.73
CA PRO A 10 -4.23 0.49 9.86
C PRO A 10 -3.59 -0.90 9.96
N TYR A 11 -3.28 -1.54 8.83
CA TYR A 11 -2.66 -2.88 8.80
C TYR A 11 -1.21 -2.92 9.32
N LEU A 12 -0.62 -1.78 9.68
CA LEU A 12 0.61 -1.76 10.47
C LEU A 12 0.39 -2.21 11.93
N PHE A 13 -0.87 -2.28 12.38
CA PHE A 13 -1.25 -2.85 13.67
C PHE A 13 -1.58 -4.35 13.52
N PRO A 14 -1.02 -5.23 14.37
CA PRO A 14 -1.22 -6.68 14.26
C PRO A 14 -2.69 -7.10 14.26
N LYS A 15 -3.51 -6.52 15.15
CA LYS A 15 -4.94 -6.86 15.24
C LYS A 15 -5.69 -6.54 13.94
N ALA A 16 -5.50 -5.33 13.41
CA ALA A 16 -6.11 -4.92 12.15
C ALA A 16 -5.59 -5.73 10.95
N SER A 17 -4.32 -6.15 10.96
CA SER A 17 -3.73 -7.02 9.93
C SER A 17 -4.32 -8.43 9.91
N ILE A 18 -4.65 -8.98 11.09
CA ILE A 18 -5.27 -10.30 11.23
C ILE A 18 -6.74 -10.26 10.77
N GLU A 19 -7.45 -9.20 11.13
CA GLU A 19 -8.86 -9.00 10.79
C GLU A 19 -9.07 -8.53 9.33
N ALA A 20 -8.01 -8.07 8.66
CA ALA A 20 -8.06 -7.61 7.29
C ALA A 20 -8.47 -8.75 6.32
N PRO A 21 -9.35 -8.49 5.35
CA PRO A 21 -9.63 -9.42 4.28
C PRO A 21 -8.35 -9.75 3.49
N LYS A 22 -8.10 -11.04 3.25
CA LYS A 22 -6.94 -11.55 2.52
C LYS A 22 -7.36 -12.48 1.40
N ARG A 23 -6.56 -12.50 0.34
CA ARG A 23 -6.65 -13.46 -0.76
C ARG A 23 -6.16 -14.84 -0.28
N PRO A 24 -6.51 -15.94 -0.98
CA PRO A 24 -5.96 -17.27 -0.67
C PRO A 24 -4.43 -17.35 -0.67
N THR A 25 -3.76 -16.44 -1.38
CA THR A 25 -2.29 -16.31 -1.41
C THR A 25 -1.70 -15.70 -0.13
N GLY A 26 -2.54 -15.21 0.79
CA GLY A 26 -2.12 -14.52 2.02
C GLY A 26 -1.94 -13.00 1.87
N ALA A 27 -1.90 -12.49 0.64
CA ALA A 27 -1.85 -11.05 0.36
C ALA A 27 -3.16 -10.35 0.75
N TYR A 28 -3.12 -9.07 1.11
CA TYR A 28 -4.34 -8.32 1.40
C TYR A 28 -5.26 -8.25 0.18
N GLU A 29 -6.57 -8.19 0.44
CA GLU A 29 -7.57 -7.88 -0.57
C GLU A 29 -7.45 -6.39 -0.95
N GLY A 30 -7.31 -6.11 -2.24
CA GLY A 30 -6.85 -4.81 -2.72
C GLY A 30 -7.85 -3.68 -2.54
N GLU A 31 -9.15 -3.93 -2.68
CA GLU A 31 -10.15 -2.89 -2.45
C GLU A 31 -10.20 -2.48 -0.98
N ALA A 32 -10.24 -3.44 -0.05
CA ALA A 32 -10.22 -3.19 1.38
C ALA A 32 -8.92 -2.50 1.81
N LEU A 33 -7.78 -2.94 1.28
CA LEU A 33 -6.47 -2.33 1.49
C LEU A 33 -6.50 -0.83 1.14
N ILE A 34 -6.99 -0.47 -0.04
CA ILE A 34 -7.03 0.92 -0.49
C ILE A 34 -8.05 1.75 0.31
N LYS A 35 -9.27 1.23 0.51
CA LYS A 35 -10.36 1.97 1.18
C LYS A 35 -10.06 2.28 2.64
N ASN A 36 -9.26 1.45 3.32
CA ASN A 36 -8.93 1.61 4.74
C ASN A 36 -7.80 2.63 5.02
N SER A 37 -7.20 3.26 3.99
CA SER A 37 -6.22 4.34 4.19
C SER A 37 -6.44 5.51 3.24
N GLY A 38 -6.66 6.70 3.79
CA GLY A 38 -6.81 7.93 3.00
C GLY A 38 -5.60 8.25 2.12
N LYS A 39 -4.39 7.87 2.56
CA LYS A 39 -3.17 7.98 1.75
C LYS A 39 -3.25 7.07 0.52
N PHE A 40 -3.76 5.85 0.67
CA PHE A 40 -3.85 4.88 -0.43
C PHE A 40 -4.93 5.25 -1.43
N VAL A 41 -6.10 5.72 -0.95
CA VAL A 41 -7.15 6.27 -1.82
C VAL A 41 -6.61 7.40 -2.70
N LEU A 42 -5.84 8.33 -2.12
CA LEU A 42 -5.26 9.43 -2.88
C LEU A 42 -4.14 8.95 -3.81
N LEU A 43 -3.25 8.09 -3.32
CA LEU A 43 -2.14 7.53 -4.08
C LEU A 43 -2.64 6.78 -5.33
N GLN A 44 -3.72 5.98 -5.22
CA GLN A 44 -4.32 5.30 -6.37
C GLN A 44 -4.71 6.29 -7.47
N LYS A 45 -5.38 7.39 -7.10
CA LYS A 45 -5.79 8.43 -8.05
C LYS A 45 -4.59 9.13 -8.69
N MET A 46 -3.57 9.43 -7.89
CA MET A 46 -2.33 10.06 -8.38
C MET A 46 -1.57 9.14 -9.34
N LEU A 47 -1.34 7.88 -8.97
CA LEU A 47 -0.61 6.91 -9.79
C LEU A 47 -1.32 6.64 -11.12
N LYS A 48 -2.66 6.55 -11.13
CA LYS A 48 -3.43 6.41 -12.37
C LYS A 48 -3.13 7.55 -13.34
N ARG A 49 -3.25 8.80 -12.86
CA ARG A 49 -2.98 10.01 -13.66
C ARG A 49 -1.53 10.06 -14.13
N LEU A 50 -0.57 9.78 -13.25
CA LEU A 50 0.85 9.83 -13.57
C LEU A 50 1.24 8.75 -14.60
N LYS A 51 0.64 7.57 -14.51
CA LYS A 51 0.85 6.48 -15.49
C LYS A 51 0.28 6.84 -16.86
N GLU A 52 -0.91 7.43 -16.92
CA GLU A 52 -1.51 7.93 -18.17
C GLU A 52 -0.64 9.01 -18.85
N GLN A 53 0.09 9.79 -18.05
CA GLN A 53 1.04 10.81 -18.52
C GLN A 53 2.46 10.28 -18.81
N GLY A 54 2.72 8.99 -18.62
CA GLY A 54 4.03 8.37 -18.88
C GLY A 54 5.11 8.67 -17.83
N HIS A 55 4.75 9.12 -16.63
CA HIS A 55 5.71 9.37 -15.55
C HIS A 55 6.15 8.08 -14.85
N ARG A 56 7.36 8.13 -14.26
CA ARG A 56 7.86 7.12 -13.32
C ARG A 56 7.92 7.72 -11.91
N VAL A 57 7.48 6.97 -10.91
CA VAL A 57 7.29 7.45 -9.54
C VAL A 57 8.21 6.70 -8.59
N LEU A 58 8.83 7.42 -7.66
CA LEU A 58 9.57 6.85 -6.53
C LEU A 58 8.78 7.11 -5.25
N ILE A 59 8.57 6.07 -4.44
CA ILE A 59 7.85 6.16 -3.17
C ILE A 59 8.82 5.82 -2.04
N PHE A 60 8.97 6.73 -1.08
CA PHE A 60 9.82 6.54 0.09
C PHE A 60 8.98 6.25 1.34
N SER A 61 9.42 5.31 2.16
CA SER A 61 8.81 4.99 3.45
C SER A 61 9.90 4.71 4.49
N GLN A 62 9.66 5.12 5.73
CA GLN A 62 10.56 4.82 6.86
C GLN A 62 10.32 3.42 7.47
N MET A 63 9.20 2.77 7.14
CA MET A 63 8.82 1.48 7.72
C MET A 63 8.84 0.40 6.64
N THR A 64 9.66 -0.63 6.81
CA THR A 64 9.75 -1.77 5.86
C THR A 64 8.40 -2.47 5.68
N LYS A 65 7.65 -2.71 6.77
CA LYS A 65 6.28 -3.25 6.70
C LYS A 65 5.30 -2.41 5.86
N MET A 66 5.56 -1.11 5.73
CA MET A 66 4.73 -0.25 4.89
C MET A 66 5.06 -0.44 3.40
N LEU A 67 6.29 -0.85 3.07
CA LEU A 67 6.66 -1.25 1.71
C LEU A 67 5.94 -2.54 1.33
N ASP A 68 5.85 -3.53 2.23
CA ASP A 68 5.08 -4.77 1.99
C ASP A 68 3.61 -4.46 1.63
N ILE A 69 2.98 -3.52 2.36
CA ILE A 69 1.60 -3.08 2.13
C ILE A 69 1.46 -2.34 0.78
N LEU A 70 2.48 -1.58 0.37
CA LEU A 70 2.50 -0.91 -0.93
C LEU A 70 2.64 -1.91 -2.08
N GLU A 71 3.44 -2.96 -1.91
CA GLU A 71 3.61 -4.03 -2.91
C GLU A 71 2.28 -4.73 -3.18
N ASP A 72 1.53 -5.10 -2.13
CA ASP A 72 0.17 -5.67 -2.27
C ASP A 72 -0.78 -4.75 -3.07
N MET A 73 -0.68 -3.42 -2.87
CA MET A 73 -1.42 -2.43 -3.65
C MET A 73 -0.96 -2.39 -5.10
N MET A 74 0.35 -2.41 -5.36
CA MET A 74 0.88 -2.37 -6.73
C MET A 74 0.51 -3.62 -7.51
N ASP A 75 0.59 -4.80 -6.89
CA ASP A 75 0.16 -6.08 -7.46
C ASP A 75 -1.33 -6.04 -7.82
N PHE A 76 -2.17 -5.56 -6.91
CA PHE A 76 -3.60 -5.41 -7.16
C PHE A 76 -3.91 -4.45 -8.32
N LEU A 77 -3.16 -3.34 -8.43
CA LEU A 77 -3.32 -2.36 -9.51
C LEU A 77 -2.65 -2.80 -10.83
N GLY A 78 -1.92 -3.91 -10.85
CA GLY A 78 -1.16 -4.39 -12.01
C GLY A 78 -0.02 -3.44 -12.40
N TYR A 79 0.60 -2.78 -11.43
CA TYR A 79 1.74 -1.88 -11.65
C TYR A 79 3.04 -2.62 -11.40
N LYS A 80 3.98 -2.51 -12.35
CA LYS A 80 5.34 -3.02 -12.16
C LYS A 80 6.09 -2.08 -11.22
N TYR A 81 6.85 -2.64 -10.31
CA TYR A 81 7.68 -1.92 -9.36
C TYR A 81 8.97 -2.67 -9.11
N GLU A 82 9.92 -1.98 -8.50
CA GLU A 82 11.14 -2.54 -7.94
C GLU A 82 11.21 -2.05 -6.48
N ARG A 83 11.70 -2.90 -5.59
CA ARG A 83 11.89 -2.58 -4.17
C ARG A 83 13.37 -2.55 -3.83
N ILE A 84 13.75 -1.52 -3.08
CA ILE A 84 15.07 -1.39 -2.48
C ILE A 84 14.85 -1.10 -0.99
N ASP A 85 15.30 -2.00 -0.14
CA ASP A 85 15.43 -1.81 1.31
C ASP A 85 16.76 -2.40 1.80
N GLY A 86 17.17 -1.99 3.01
CA GLY A 86 18.47 -2.33 3.62
C GLY A 86 18.62 -1.71 5.00
#